data_AF-A0A7C6SCI2-F1
#
_entry.id   AF-A0A7C6SCI2-F1
#
_cell.length_a   1.000
_cell.length_b   1.000
_cell.length_c   1.000
_cell.angle_alpha   90.00
_cell.angle_beta   90.00
_cell.angle_gamma   90.00
#
_symmetry.space_group_name_H-M   'P 1'
#
loop_
_entity.id
_entity.type
_entity.pdbx_description
1 polymer ?
#
loop_
_entity_poly.entity_id
_entity_poly.type
_entity_poly.pdbx_seq_one_letter_code
_entity_poly.pdbx_strand_id
1 'polypeptide(L)' 'MNSSRIIFHIDMNAFFASVEMAEDPSLVGKPVAVANSDPLYRGIILSPNY' A
#
# COMPACT_ATOMS: atom_id res chain seq x y z
N MET A 1 -9.95 -0.62 40.52
CA MET A 1 -8.93 -1.22 39.64
C MET A 1 -8.72 -0.26 38.48
N ASN A 2 -7.52 0.32 38.33
CA ASN A 2 -7.22 1.16 37.18
C ASN A 2 -6.99 0.21 36.00
N SER A 3 -7.95 0.12 35.08
CA SER A 3 -7.78 -0.70 33.88
C SER A 3 -6.66 -0.08 33.04
N SER A 4 -5.60 -0.83 32.78
CA SER A 4 -4.51 -0.39 31.90
C SER A 4 -5.08 -0.06 30.52
N ARG A 5 -4.64 1.06 29.93
CA ARG A 5 -5.08 1.47 28.60
C ARG A 5 -4.39 0.60 27.57
N ILE A 6 -5.16 -0.11 26.75
CA ILE A 6 -4.65 -0.87 25.61
C ILE A 6 -4.74 0.03 24.37
N ILE A 7 -3.64 0.22 23.66
CA ILE A 7 -3.57 1.00 22.43
C ILE A 7 -3.09 0.08 21.31
N PHE A 8 -3.89 -0.05 20.25
CA PHE A 8 -3.50 -0.76 19.05
C PHE A 8 -3.01 0.22 17.99
N HIS A 9 -1.87 -0.10 17.39
CA HIS A 9 -1.40 0.56 16.18
C HIS A 9 -1.73 -0.33 14.99
N ILE A 10 -2.32 0.25 13.95
CA ILE A 10 -2.77 -0.47 12.77
C ILE A 10 -2.19 0.27 11.56
N ASP A 11 -1.52 -0.47 10.69
CA ASP A 11 -0.94 0.01 9.45
C ASP A 11 -1.35 -0.92 8.30
N MET A 12 -1.49 -0.36 7.10
CA MET A 12 -1.96 -1.11 5.94
C MET A 12 -0.80 -1.67 5.13
N ASN A 13 -0.83 -2.98 4.92
CA ASN A 13 0.10 -3.70 4.05
C ASN A 13 0.08 -3.11 2.63
N ALA A 14 1.23 -2.61 2.17
CA ALA A 14 1.43 -2.06 0.83
C ALA A 14 0.28 -1.15 0.37
N PHE A 15 -0.10 -0.17 1.21
CA PHE A 15 -1.37 0.54 1.12
C PHE A 15 -1.82 0.93 -0.30
N PHE A 16 -0.99 1.67 -1.06
CA PHE A 16 -1.40 2.11 -2.39
C PHE A 16 -1.51 0.95 -3.39
N ALA A 17 -0.60 -0.02 -3.37
CA ALA A 17 -0.74 -1.20 -4.22
C ALA A 17 -2.00 -2.02 -3.86
N SER A 18 -2.34 -2.11 -2.57
CA SER A 18 -3.56 -2.78 -2.10
C SER A 18 -4.84 -2.06 -2.52
N VAL A 19 -4.83 -0.72 -2.61
CA VAL A 19 -5.95 0.05 -3.18
C VAL A 19 -6.12 -0.27 -4.67
N GLU A 20 -5.04 -0.24 -5.45
CA GLU A 20 -5.10 -0.54 -6.88
C GLU A 20 -5.53 -1.98 -7.16
N MET A 21 -5.09 -2.96 -6.37
CA MET A 21 -5.55 -4.36 -6.50
C MET A 21 -7.01 -4.57 -6.09
N ALA A 22 -7.54 -3.71 -5.19
CA ALA A 22 -8.95 -3.74 -4.83
C ALA A 22 -9.84 -3.12 -5.92
N GLU A 23 -9.35 -2.06 -6.57
CA GLU A 23 -10.03 -1.39 -7.69
C GLU A 23 -9.97 -2.20 -8.99
N ASP A 24 -8.80 -2.75 -9.32
CA ASP A 24 -8.59 -3.68 -10.44
C ASP A 24 -8.15 -5.07 -9.93
N PRO A 25 -9.13 -6.00 -9.74
CA PRO A 25 -8.85 -7.35 -9.29
C PRO A 25 -7.93 -8.15 -10.24
N SER A 26 -7.74 -7.71 -11.48
CA SER A 26 -6.84 -8.37 -12.42
C SER A 26 -5.36 -8.21 -12.03
N LEU A 27 -5.05 -7.29 -11.11
CA LEU A 27 -3.71 -7.08 -10.55
C LEU A 27 -3.39 -8.06 -9.40
N VAL A 28 -4.39 -8.71 -8.83
CA VAL A 28 -4.19 -9.65 -7.71
C VAL A 28 -3.30 -10.82 -8.13
N GLY A 29 -2.28 -11.11 -7.33
CA GLY A 29 -1.32 -12.19 -7.57
C GLY A 29 -0.23 -11.86 -8.60
N LYS A 30 -0.18 -10.62 -9.10
CA LYS A 30 0.90 -10.12 -9.97
C LYS A 30 1.87 -9.24 -9.18
N PRO A 31 3.14 -9.11 -9.61
CA PRO A 31 4.00 -8.03 -9.15
C PRO A 31 3.42 -6.67 -9.53
N VAL A 32 3.23 -5.78 -8.55
CA VAL A 32 2.61 -4.45 -8.68
C VAL A 32 3.45 -3.41 -7.95
N ALA A 33 3.61 -2.24 -8.56
CA ALA A 33 4.21 -1.08 -7.93
C ALA A 33 3.46 0.19 -8.30
N VAL A 34 3.20 1.04 -7.31
CA VAL A 34 2.62 2.37 -7.49
C VAL A 34 3.74 3.40 -7.49
N ALA A 35 3.76 4.27 -8.50
CA ALA A 35 4.71 5.35 -8.65
C ALA A 35 4.01 6.61 -9.18
N ASN A 36 4.68 7.76 -9.09
CA ASN A 36 4.21 8.95 -9.77
C ASN A 36 4.34 8.77 -11.30
N SER A 37 3.35 9.26 -12.05
CA SER A 37 3.41 9.38 -13.51
C SER A 37 4.32 10.56 -13.91
N ASP A 38 5.62 10.43 -13.63
CA ASP A 38 6.63 11.41 -14.02
C ASP A 38 6.90 11.34 -15.54
N PRO A 39 6.65 12.42 -16.30
CA PRO A 39 6.90 12.43 -17.74
C PRO A 39 8.37 12.23 -18.12
N LEU A 40 9.32 12.48 -17.20
CA LEU A 40 10.74 12.26 -17.41
C LEU A 40 11.20 10.86 -16.97
N TYR A 41 10.28 10.02 -16.48
CA TYR A 41 10.54 8.66 -15.98
C TYR A 41 11.66 8.58 -14.93
N ARG A 42 11.78 9.62 -14.09
CA ARG A 42 12.67 9.66 -12.92
C ARG A 42 11.89 9.51 -11.61
N GLY A 43 10.63 9.07 -11.71
CA GLY A 43 9.76 8.80 -10.58
C GLY A 43 10.32 7.71 -9.67
N ILE A 44 10.00 7.82 -8.38
CA ILE A 44 10.36 6.85 -7.35
C ILE A 44 9.15 5.93 -7.11
N ILE A 45 9.42 4.65 -6.79
CA ILE A 45 8.38 3.72 -6.34
C ILE A 45 7.87 4.14 -4.96
N LEU A 46 6.57 4.36 -4.85
CA LEU A 46 5.91 4.78 -3.60
C LEU A 46 5.41 3.58 -2.80
N SER A 47 4.92 2.54 -3.47
CA SER A 47 4.40 1.34 -2.82
C SER A 47 4.54 0.12 -3.73
N PRO A 48 5.49 -0.79 -3.47
CA PRO A 48 5.50 -2.12 -4.06
C PRO A 48 4.58 -3.06 -3.29
N ASN A 49 3.96 -4.04 -3.96
CA ASN A 49 3.40 -5.20 -3.28
C ASN A 49 4.49 -6.24 -2.94
N TYR A 50 4.13 -7.22 -2.10
CA TYR A 50 5.04 -8.26 -1.60
C TYR A 50 5.44 -9.30 -2.66
#